data_AF-A0A971GQ08-F1
#
_entry.id   AF-A0A971GQ08-F1
#
_cell.length_a   1.000
_cell.length_b   1.000
_cell.length_c   1.000
_cell.angle_alpha   90.00
_cell.angle_beta   90.00
_cell.angle_gamma   90.00
#
_symmetry.space_group_name_H-M   'P 1'
#
loop_
_entity.id
_entity.type
_entity.pdbx_description
1 polymer ?
#
loop_
_entity_poly.entity_id
_entity_poly.type
_entity_poly.pdbx_seq_one_letter_code
_entity_poly.pdbx_strand_id
1 'polypeptide(L)'
;MNRIVKVLMSTMTVAAIASLFGRQWYILALGAGIAGVITSCLFGNVTLQVCGLTPTEAIAGLSEKKNRMIALLPLVFIFAEVWIGIHFFEDYIYQALSVLNRQLIFSGSATLALYILLLTVVEEVPWRCFYQLNIGRNFPAAFALILPAAGMTLLALPLYHNGASILCLLGFFARRVAWGYLYVESGSMIIVILSHWLATLLYLILLVGV
;
A
#
# COMPACT_ATOMS: atom_id res chain seq x y z
N MET A 1 22.39 0.43 -11.09
CA MET A 1 21.08 1.12 -11.21
C MET A 1 21.20 2.35 -12.13
N ASN A 2 20.38 2.43 -13.19
CA ASN A 2 20.36 3.55 -14.16
C ASN A 2 20.10 4.90 -13.46
N ARG A 3 20.69 6.00 -13.96
CA ARG A 3 20.50 7.37 -13.44
C ARG A 3 19.02 7.77 -13.38
N ILE A 4 18.22 7.42 -14.40
CA ILE A 4 16.79 7.74 -14.42
C ILE A 4 16.05 7.02 -13.28
N VAL A 5 16.35 5.74 -13.06
CA VAL A 5 15.76 4.96 -11.96
C VAL A 5 16.09 5.56 -10.59
N LYS A 6 17.35 5.97 -10.39
CA LYS A 6 17.78 6.65 -9.16
C LYS A 6 17.00 7.94 -8.91
N VAL A 7 16.83 8.76 -9.94
CA VAL A 7 16.07 10.02 -9.85
C VAL A 7 14.62 9.74 -9.48
N LEU A 8 13.96 8.82 -10.18
CA LEU A 8 12.56 8.49 -9.92
C LEU A 8 12.35 7.92 -8.51
N MET A 9 13.20 7.01 -8.06
CA MET A 9 13.14 6.49 -6.68
C MET A 9 13.36 7.59 -5.65
N SER A 10 14.36 8.47 -5.85
CA SER A 10 14.61 9.59 -4.94
C SER A 10 13.42 10.55 -4.89
N THR A 11 12.82 10.85 -6.05
CA THR A 11 11.59 11.66 -6.12
C THR A 11 10.45 10.99 -5.37
N MET A 12 10.24 9.68 -5.53
CA MET A 12 9.21 8.95 -4.77
C MET A 12 9.44 9.07 -3.26
N THR A 13 10.68 8.87 -2.78
CA THR A 13 11.00 8.95 -1.35
C THR A 13 10.80 10.37 -0.81
N VAL A 14 11.37 11.37 -1.48
CA VAL A 14 11.28 12.77 -1.04
C VAL A 14 9.84 13.27 -1.09
N ALA A 15 9.09 12.94 -2.15
CA ALA A 15 7.69 13.32 -2.28
C ALA A 15 6.79 12.59 -1.28
N ALA A 16 7.08 11.34 -0.93
CA ALA A 16 6.37 10.62 0.13
C ALA A 16 6.63 11.21 1.51
N ILE A 17 7.83 11.74 1.78
CA ILE A 17 8.07 12.51 3.00
C ILE A 17 7.33 13.85 2.94
N ALA A 18 7.35 14.51 1.77
CA ALA A 18 6.73 15.80 1.58
C ALA A 18 5.18 15.75 1.52
N SER A 19 4.55 14.58 1.38
CA SER A 19 3.09 14.43 1.39
C SER A 19 2.44 14.87 2.70
N LEU A 20 3.23 14.92 3.78
CA LEU A 20 2.84 15.56 5.04
C LEU A 20 2.43 17.03 4.84
N PHE A 21 3.01 17.73 3.86
CA PHE A 21 2.78 19.15 3.60
C PHE A 21 1.78 19.42 2.46
N GLY A 22 1.13 18.39 1.91
CA GLY A 22 0.04 18.57 0.96
C GLY A 22 -0.12 17.46 -0.09
N ARG A 23 -1.33 17.41 -0.66
CA ARG A 23 -1.76 16.40 -1.64
C ARG A 23 -0.94 16.42 -2.95
N GLN A 24 -0.39 17.56 -3.35
CA GLN A 24 0.44 17.69 -4.54
C GLN A 24 1.68 16.77 -4.49
N TRP A 25 2.26 16.58 -3.30
CA TRP A 25 3.42 15.72 -3.10
C TRP A 25 3.04 14.23 -3.14
N TYR A 26 1.85 13.88 -2.63
CA TYR A 26 1.28 12.54 -2.82
C TYR A 26 1.14 12.20 -4.31
N ILE A 27 0.56 13.11 -5.10
CA ILE A 27 0.40 12.93 -6.55
C ILE A 27 1.77 12.80 -7.23
N LEU A 28 2.76 13.61 -6.82
CA LEU A 28 4.12 13.53 -7.35
C LEU A 28 4.79 12.20 -7.05
N ALA A 29 4.65 11.68 -5.82
CA ALA A 29 5.24 10.39 -5.42
C ALA A 29 4.68 9.26 -6.29
N LEU A 30 3.36 9.20 -6.47
CA LEU A 30 2.71 8.20 -7.32
C LEU A 30 3.06 8.38 -8.79
N GLY A 31 3.05 9.62 -9.29
CA GLY A 31 3.40 9.93 -10.68
C GLY A 31 4.83 9.52 -11.03
N ALA A 32 5.80 9.81 -10.14
CA ALA A 32 7.18 9.38 -10.30
C ALA A 32 7.31 7.85 -10.30
N GLY A 33 6.54 7.17 -9.46
CA GLY A 33 6.54 5.71 -9.42
C GLY A 33 5.92 5.06 -10.66
N ILE A 34 4.80 5.58 -11.17
CA ILE A 34 4.19 5.12 -12.43
C ILE A 34 5.17 5.35 -13.59
N ALA A 35 5.79 6.52 -13.67
CA ALA A 35 6.85 6.79 -14.65
C ALA A 35 8.02 5.80 -14.49
N GLY A 36 8.36 5.42 -13.26
CA GLY A 36 9.36 4.39 -12.95
C GLY A 36 9.01 3.01 -13.49
N VAL A 37 7.75 2.57 -13.32
CA VAL A 37 7.23 1.33 -13.90
C VAL A 37 7.33 1.37 -15.42
N ILE A 38 6.80 2.42 -16.06
CA ILE A 38 6.83 2.59 -17.52
C ILE A 38 8.27 2.59 -18.05
N THR A 39 9.14 3.37 -17.43
CA THR A 39 10.58 3.44 -17.77
C THR A 39 11.23 2.06 -17.64
N SER A 40 10.95 1.33 -16.56
CA SER A 40 11.54 0.01 -16.34
C SER A 40 11.04 -1.04 -17.34
N CYS A 41 9.77 -0.94 -17.79
CA CYS A 41 9.23 -1.75 -18.86
C CYS A 41 9.91 -1.45 -20.21
N LEU A 42 10.06 -0.17 -20.57
CA LEU A 42 10.67 0.25 -21.84
C LEU A 42 12.14 -0.16 -21.95
N PHE A 43 12.87 -0.16 -20.83
CA PHE A 43 14.29 -0.55 -20.79
C PHE A 43 14.51 -2.02 -20.39
N GLY A 44 13.45 -2.85 -20.34
CA GLY A 44 13.55 -4.29 -20.05
C GLY A 44 14.00 -4.66 -18.63
N ASN A 45 14.04 -3.69 -17.71
CA ASN A 45 14.51 -3.91 -16.33
C ASN A 45 13.42 -4.49 -15.41
N VAL A 46 12.14 -4.27 -15.74
CA VAL A 46 10.97 -4.86 -15.07
C VAL A 46 9.97 -5.20 -16.18
N THR A 47 9.69 -6.48 -16.40
CA THR A 47 8.59 -6.88 -17.31
C THR A 47 7.29 -6.97 -16.50
N LEU A 48 6.13 -6.83 -17.17
CA LEU A 48 4.82 -7.07 -16.53
C LEU A 48 4.73 -8.48 -15.90
N GLN A 49 5.46 -9.43 -16.46
CA GLN A 49 5.64 -10.78 -15.93
C GLN A 49 6.42 -10.78 -14.60
N VAL A 50 7.52 -10.04 -14.50
CA VAL A 50 8.27 -9.89 -13.24
C VAL A 50 7.44 -9.15 -12.17
N CYS A 51 6.51 -8.30 -12.58
CA CYS A 51 5.58 -7.63 -11.68
C CYS A 51 4.47 -8.55 -11.16
N GLY A 52 4.27 -9.76 -11.69
CA GLY A 52 3.28 -10.68 -11.12
C GLY A 52 1.82 -10.33 -11.45
N LEU A 53 1.59 -9.66 -12.59
CA LEU A 53 0.27 -9.14 -13.01
C LEU A 53 -0.51 -10.13 -13.89
N THR A 54 -0.15 -11.42 -13.91
CA THR A 54 -0.90 -12.43 -14.68
C THR A 54 -1.83 -13.25 -13.77
N PRO A 55 -3.04 -13.62 -14.24
CA PRO A 55 -3.97 -14.46 -13.46
C PRO A 55 -3.36 -15.82 -13.06
N THR A 56 -2.47 -16.37 -13.88
CA THR A 56 -1.78 -17.64 -13.63
C THR A 56 -0.90 -17.58 -12.38
N GLU A 57 -0.17 -16.48 -12.16
CA GLU A 57 0.64 -16.28 -10.95
C GLU A 57 -0.23 -16.13 -9.71
N ALA A 58 -1.41 -15.52 -9.84
CA ALA A 58 -2.36 -15.40 -8.75
C ALA A 58 -2.91 -16.76 -8.29
N ILE A 59 -3.29 -17.62 -9.25
CA ILE A 59 -3.80 -18.97 -8.96
C ILE A 59 -2.69 -19.83 -8.33
N ALA A 60 -1.49 -19.81 -8.90
CA ALA A 60 -0.34 -20.52 -8.36
C ALA A 60 0.02 -20.03 -6.95
N GLY A 61 0.09 -18.71 -6.75
CA GLY A 61 0.40 -18.12 -5.45
C GLY A 61 -0.63 -18.47 -4.37
N LEU A 62 -1.93 -18.49 -4.70
CA LEU A 62 -3.00 -18.88 -3.77
C LEU A 62 -3.11 -20.38 -3.51
N SER A 63 -2.45 -21.23 -4.30
CA SER A 63 -2.41 -22.68 -4.06
C SER A 63 -1.63 -23.04 -2.78
N GLU A 64 -0.71 -22.17 -2.36
CA GLU A 64 0.09 -22.31 -1.15
C GLU A 64 -0.67 -21.81 0.10
N LYS A 65 -0.77 -22.67 1.13
CA LYS A 65 -1.44 -22.31 2.40
C LYS A 65 -0.80 -21.09 3.07
N LYS A 66 0.52 -21.01 3.03
CA LYS A 66 1.30 -19.89 3.59
C LYS A 66 0.84 -18.56 2.98
N ASN A 67 0.77 -18.48 1.66
CA ASN A 67 0.38 -17.27 0.93
C ASN A 67 -1.07 -16.87 1.22
N ARG A 68 -1.99 -17.84 1.32
CA ARG A 68 -3.38 -17.58 1.75
C ARG A 68 -3.43 -16.95 3.15
N MET A 69 -2.65 -17.47 4.10
CA MET A 69 -2.61 -16.92 5.45
C MET A 69 -2.06 -15.50 5.48
N ILE A 70 -0.97 -15.24 4.75
CA ILE A 70 -0.38 -13.90 4.66
C ILE A 70 -1.36 -12.93 3.98
N ALA A 71 -2.08 -13.35 2.94
CA ALA A 71 -3.07 -12.52 2.24
C ALA A 71 -4.27 -12.13 3.13
N LEU A 72 -4.60 -12.92 4.15
CA LEU A 72 -5.68 -12.63 5.09
C LEU A 72 -5.20 -11.93 6.37
N LEU A 73 -3.90 -11.96 6.67
CA LEU A 73 -3.30 -11.33 7.85
C LEU A 73 -3.66 -9.83 8.03
N PRO A 74 -3.70 -9.00 6.96
CA PRO A 74 -4.16 -7.61 7.07
C PRO A 74 -5.55 -7.44 7.65
N LEU A 75 -6.47 -8.40 7.43
CA LEU A 75 -7.82 -8.36 8.00
C LEU A 75 -7.77 -8.50 9.52
N VAL A 76 -6.92 -9.42 10.02
CA VAL A 76 -6.70 -9.60 11.47
C VAL A 76 -6.13 -8.34 12.09
N PHE A 77 -5.16 -7.70 11.42
CA PHE A 77 -4.60 -6.44 11.88
C PHE A 77 -5.64 -5.33 11.94
N ILE A 78 -6.55 -5.26 10.96
CA ILE A 78 -7.65 -4.29 10.98
C ILE A 78 -8.59 -4.52 12.15
N PHE A 79 -9.02 -5.77 12.39
CA PHE A 79 -9.89 -6.08 13.53
C PHE A 79 -9.24 -5.70 14.85
N ALA A 80 -7.96 -6.05 15.04
CA ALA A 80 -7.22 -5.69 16.24
C ALA A 80 -7.04 -4.17 16.40
N GLU A 81 -6.65 -3.47 15.33
CA GLU A 81 -6.48 -2.01 15.33
C GLU A 81 -7.78 -1.30 15.67
N VAL A 82 -8.89 -1.64 15.00
CA VAL A 82 -10.20 -1.02 15.27
C VAL A 82 -10.68 -1.34 16.67
N TRP A 83 -10.57 -2.60 17.12
CA TRP A 83 -10.97 -3.00 18.46
C TRP A 83 -10.19 -2.24 19.53
N ILE A 84 -8.86 -2.15 19.44
CA ILE A 84 -8.04 -1.34 20.36
C ILE A 84 -8.45 0.14 20.23
N GLY A 85 -8.59 0.63 19.01
CA GLY A 85 -8.90 2.03 18.71
C GLY A 85 -10.16 2.52 19.43
N ILE A 86 -11.28 1.82 19.25
CA ILE A 86 -12.57 2.22 19.84
C ILE A 86 -12.63 2.06 21.36
N HIS A 87 -11.86 1.12 21.94
CA HIS A 87 -11.87 0.89 23.39
C HIS A 87 -10.97 1.85 24.15
N PHE A 88 -9.88 2.32 23.53
CA PHE A 88 -8.88 3.14 24.20
C PHE A 88 -8.86 4.61 23.76
N PHE A 89 -9.53 4.97 22.65
CA PHE A 89 -9.51 6.32 22.11
C PHE A 89 -10.88 6.74 21.55
N GLU A 90 -11.55 7.68 22.22
CA GLU A 90 -12.88 8.17 21.82
C GLU A 90 -12.89 8.77 20.41
N ASP A 91 -11.82 9.46 20.01
CA ASP A 91 -11.71 10.09 18.69
C ASP A 91 -11.29 9.14 17.56
N TYR A 92 -11.04 7.85 17.84
CA TYR A 92 -10.40 6.95 16.87
C TYR A 92 -11.13 6.87 15.53
N ILE A 93 -12.46 6.71 15.55
CA ILE A 93 -13.27 6.61 14.33
C ILE A 93 -13.14 7.90 13.49
N TYR A 94 -13.22 9.06 14.13
CA TYR A 94 -13.07 10.35 13.45
C TYR A 94 -11.70 10.46 12.78
N GLN A 95 -10.63 10.08 13.49
CA GLN A 95 -9.27 10.13 12.98
C GLN A 95 -9.08 9.19 11.78
N ALA A 96 -9.52 7.94 11.90
CA ALA A 96 -9.42 6.93 10.86
C ALA A 96 -10.22 7.31 9.60
N LEU A 97 -11.45 7.82 9.76
CA LEU A 97 -12.28 8.30 8.65
C LEU A 97 -11.69 9.55 7.99
N SER A 98 -11.02 10.43 8.73
CA SER A 98 -10.40 11.62 8.16
C SER A 98 -9.28 11.30 7.15
N VAL A 99 -8.59 10.17 7.32
CA VAL A 99 -7.62 9.65 6.35
C VAL A 99 -8.32 9.23 5.06
N LEU A 100 -9.38 8.44 5.21
CA LEU A 100 -10.14 7.89 4.09
C LEU A 100 -10.88 8.99 3.32
N ASN A 101 -11.49 9.96 4.00
CA ASN A 101 -12.20 11.08 3.39
C ASN A 101 -11.29 11.98 2.53
N ARG A 102 -9.98 12.04 2.80
CA ARG A 102 -9.04 12.76 1.91
C ARG A 102 -8.83 12.06 0.58
N GLN A 103 -9.10 10.76 0.53
CA GLN A 103 -8.85 9.90 -0.61
C GLN A 103 -10.12 9.58 -1.39
N LEU A 104 -11.28 9.45 -0.74
CA LEU A 104 -12.54 9.03 -1.36
C LEU A 104 -13.30 10.21 -2.00
N ILE A 105 -13.64 10.07 -3.29
CA ILE A 105 -14.33 11.11 -4.09
C ILE A 105 -15.80 10.73 -4.38
N PHE A 106 -16.16 9.45 -4.22
CA PHE A 106 -17.48 8.92 -4.56
C PHE A 106 -18.25 8.45 -3.32
N SER A 107 -19.56 8.68 -3.32
CA SER A 107 -20.48 8.32 -2.22
C SER A 107 -21.38 7.11 -2.51
N GLY A 108 -21.42 6.61 -3.76
CA GLY A 108 -22.19 5.41 -4.13
C GLY A 108 -21.42 4.12 -3.85
N SER A 109 -22.08 3.08 -3.32
CA SER A 109 -21.41 1.86 -2.83
C SER A 109 -20.61 1.09 -3.90
N ALA A 110 -21.16 0.93 -5.11
CA ALA A 110 -20.46 0.22 -6.20
C ALA A 110 -19.32 1.05 -6.82
N THR A 111 -19.55 2.35 -7.05
CA THR A 111 -18.53 3.26 -7.61
C THR A 111 -17.40 3.49 -6.61
N LEU A 112 -17.70 3.53 -5.31
CA LEU A 112 -16.73 3.57 -4.24
C LEU A 112 -15.86 2.30 -4.20
N ALA A 113 -16.45 1.12 -4.30
CA ALA A 113 -15.68 -0.14 -4.30
C ALA A 113 -14.70 -0.22 -5.48
N LEU A 114 -15.14 0.16 -6.68
CA LEU A 114 -14.28 0.23 -7.88
C LEU A 114 -13.21 1.32 -7.76
N TYR A 115 -13.56 2.47 -7.18
CA TYR A 115 -12.60 3.54 -6.93
C TYR A 115 -11.50 3.10 -5.96
N ILE A 116 -11.85 2.40 -4.88
CA ILE A 116 -10.87 1.85 -3.94
C ILE A 116 -9.97 0.84 -4.66
N LEU A 117 -10.53 -0.03 -5.53
CA LEU A 117 -9.71 -0.94 -6.33
C LEU A 117 -8.68 -0.18 -7.17
N LEU A 118 -9.11 0.86 -7.89
CA LEU A 118 -8.20 1.69 -8.68
C LEU A 118 -7.11 2.35 -7.81
N LEU A 119 -7.49 2.87 -6.64
CA LEU A 119 -6.55 3.46 -5.68
C LEU A 119 -5.51 2.42 -5.23
N THR A 120 -5.94 1.20 -4.89
CA THR A 120 -5.02 0.14 -4.47
C THR A 120 -4.05 -0.27 -5.59
N VAL A 121 -4.48 -0.28 -6.85
CA VAL A 121 -3.60 -0.53 -8.00
C VAL A 121 -2.57 0.58 -8.13
N VAL A 122 -3.02 1.83 -8.10
CA VAL A 122 -2.16 3.02 -8.25
C VAL A 122 -1.16 3.15 -7.11
N GLU A 123 -1.50 2.70 -5.90
CA GLU A 123 -0.55 2.64 -4.80
C GLU A 123 0.39 1.43 -4.90
N GLU A 124 -0.13 0.21 -4.99
CA GLU A 124 0.73 -0.96 -4.84
C GLU A 124 1.66 -1.17 -6.04
N VAL A 125 1.21 -0.95 -7.28
CA VAL A 125 2.05 -1.23 -8.46
C VAL A 125 3.34 -0.40 -8.48
N PRO A 126 3.33 0.94 -8.28
CA PRO A 126 4.56 1.72 -8.25
C PRO A 126 5.50 1.35 -7.10
N TRP A 127 4.96 1.14 -5.89
CA TRP A 127 5.78 0.87 -4.72
C TRP A 127 6.33 -0.55 -4.69
N ARG A 128 5.61 -1.54 -5.24
CA ARG A 128 6.06 -2.93 -5.31
C ARG A 128 6.87 -3.22 -6.56
N CYS A 129 6.27 -3.01 -7.73
CA CYS A 129 6.87 -3.42 -9.00
C CYS A 129 7.99 -2.49 -9.46
N PHE A 130 8.12 -1.28 -8.92
CA PHE A 130 9.26 -0.43 -9.20
C PHE A 130 10.15 -0.23 -7.97
N TYR A 131 9.62 0.35 -6.89
CA TYR A 131 10.46 0.74 -5.76
C TYR A 131 11.05 -0.46 -5.01
N GLN A 132 10.21 -1.39 -4.54
CA GLN A 132 10.64 -2.59 -3.80
C GLN A 132 11.58 -3.49 -4.63
N LEU A 133 11.26 -3.76 -5.90
CA LEU A 133 12.13 -4.56 -6.76
C LEU A 133 13.52 -3.93 -6.94
N ASN A 134 13.59 -2.61 -7.13
CA ASN A 134 14.89 -1.94 -7.27
C ASN A 134 15.66 -1.89 -5.95
N ILE A 135 15.00 -1.71 -4.81
CA ILE A 135 15.68 -1.83 -3.50
C ILE A 135 16.19 -3.26 -3.29
N GLY A 136 15.37 -4.29 -3.53
CA GLY A 136 15.75 -5.70 -3.32
C GLY A 136 16.91 -6.18 -4.19
N ARG A 137 17.17 -5.53 -5.33
CA ARG A 137 18.34 -5.81 -6.17
C ARG A 137 19.64 -5.18 -5.66
N ASN A 138 19.56 -4.15 -4.83
CA ASN A 138 20.73 -3.34 -4.43
C ASN A 138 20.97 -3.31 -2.91
N PHE A 139 20.01 -3.78 -2.10
CA PHE A 139 20.02 -3.73 -0.64
C PHE A 139 19.50 -5.04 -0.04
N PRO A 140 19.78 -5.32 1.25
CA PRO A 140 19.25 -6.50 1.94
C PRO A 140 17.72 -6.59 1.88
N ALA A 141 17.20 -7.82 1.86
CA ALA A 141 15.76 -8.10 1.71
C ALA A 141 14.88 -7.36 2.73
N ALA A 142 15.37 -7.15 3.96
CA ALA A 142 14.65 -6.39 4.98
C ALA A 142 14.37 -4.94 4.54
N PHE A 143 15.31 -4.26 3.89
CA PHE A 143 15.11 -2.89 3.39
C PHE A 143 14.12 -2.85 2.24
N ALA A 144 14.09 -3.89 1.39
CA ALA A 144 13.11 -4.02 0.32
C ALA A 144 11.68 -4.15 0.85
N LEU A 145 11.49 -4.61 2.10
CA LEU A 145 10.19 -4.65 2.75
C LEU A 145 9.87 -3.35 3.50
N ILE A 146 10.81 -2.87 4.30
CA ILE A 146 10.60 -1.76 5.23
C ILE A 146 10.48 -0.42 4.50
N LEU A 147 11.36 -0.14 3.52
CA LEU A 147 11.39 1.19 2.89
C LEU A 147 10.14 1.50 2.06
N PRO A 148 9.63 0.59 1.19
CA PRO A 148 8.36 0.85 0.51
C PRO A 148 7.19 0.93 1.49
N ALA A 149 7.17 0.08 2.53
CA ALA A 149 6.11 0.13 3.54
C ALA A 149 6.10 1.47 4.27
N ALA A 150 7.26 1.98 4.68
CA ALA A 150 7.37 3.29 5.29
C ALA A 150 6.94 4.41 4.34
N GLY A 151 7.40 4.38 3.08
CA GLY A 151 7.01 5.35 2.06
C GLY A 151 5.48 5.40 1.85
N MET A 152 4.85 4.23 1.72
CA MET A 152 3.39 4.12 1.59
C MET A 152 2.64 4.56 2.85
N THR A 153 3.15 4.26 4.04
CA THR A 153 2.55 4.76 5.30
C THR A 153 2.63 6.28 5.39
N LEU A 154 3.74 6.89 4.93
CA LEU A 154 3.86 8.35 4.91
C LEU A 154 2.84 9.02 3.97
N LEU A 155 2.45 8.33 2.90
CA LEU A 155 1.36 8.78 2.02
C LEU A 155 -0.02 8.73 2.70
N ALA A 156 -0.19 7.84 3.69
CA ALA A 156 -1.44 7.61 4.40
C ALA A 156 -1.54 8.36 5.74
N LEU A 157 -0.56 9.22 6.08
CA LEU A 157 -0.46 9.90 7.37
C LEU A 157 -1.54 10.97 7.58
N PRO A 158 -2.46 10.81 8.54
CA PRO A 158 -3.16 11.95 9.10
C PRO A 158 -2.27 12.62 10.15
N LEU A 159 -1.96 13.89 9.97
CA LEU A 159 -1.21 14.70 10.95
C LEU A 159 -2.10 15.07 12.14
N TYR A 160 -2.37 14.14 13.05
CA TYR A 160 -2.91 14.48 14.37
C TYR A 160 -1.96 13.98 15.44
N HIS A 161 -1.58 14.85 16.37
CA HIS A 161 -0.59 14.54 17.39
C HIS A 161 -1.23 13.86 18.61
N ASN A 162 -1.87 12.69 18.43
CA ASN A 162 -2.54 11.95 19.51
C ASN A 162 -2.29 10.43 19.44
N GLY A 163 -2.67 9.70 20.49
CA GLY A 163 -2.45 8.25 20.56
C GLY A 163 -3.22 7.45 19.50
N ALA A 164 -4.41 7.91 19.11
CA ALA A 164 -5.24 7.29 18.08
C ALA A 164 -4.55 7.30 16.71
N SER A 165 -3.94 8.42 16.32
CA SER A 165 -3.23 8.52 15.05
C SER A 165 -2.01 7.60 15.01
N ILE A 166 -1.28 7.46 16.13
CA ILE A 166 -0.14 6.54 16.25
C ILE A 166 -0.59 5.10 16.02
N LEU A 167 -1.74 4.70 16.59
CA LEU A 167 -2.30 3.38 16.38
C LEU A 167 -2.66 3.15 14.90
N CYS A 168 -3.34 4.10 14.25
CA CYS A 168 -3.64 4.02 12.81
C CYS A 168 -2.36 3.86 11.97
N LEU A 169 -1.30 4.60 12.31
CA LEU A 169 -0.02 4.55 11.58
C LEU A 169 0.68 3.21 11.70
N LEU A 170 0.73 2.66 12.92
CA LEU A 170 1.29 1.35 13.16
C LEU A 170 0.49 0.27 12.42
N GLY A 171 -0.84 0.36 12.44
CA GLY A 171 -1.72 -0.52 11.69
C GLY A 171 -1.47 -0.46 10.18
N PHE A 172 -1.41 0.75 9.60
CA PHE A 172 -1.08 0.92 8.18
C PHE A 172 0.29 0.35 7.86
N PHE A 173 1.33 0.69 8.64
CA PHE A 173 2.68 0.18 8.42
C PHE A 173 2.74 -1.35 8.47
N ALA A 174 2.14 -1.98 9.49
CA ALA A 174 2.11 -3.43 9.62
C ALA A 174 1.45 -4.11 8.42
N ARG A 175 0.32 -3.58 7.92
CA ARG A 175 -0.34 -4.07 6.71
C ARG A 175 0.55 -3.93 5.47
N ARG A 176 1.20 -2.77 5.29
CA ARG A 176 2.10 -2.53 4.15
C ARG A 176 3.32 -3.44 4.19
N VAL A 177 3.85 -3.79 5.37
CA VAL A 177 4.90 -4.81 5.49
C VAL A 177 4.36 -6.19 5.11
N ALA A 178 3.18 -6.58 5.60
CA ALA A 178 2.56 -7.86 5.27
C ALA A 178 2.32 -8.04 3.76
N TRP A 179 1.83 -7.00 3.08
CA TRP A 179 1.68 -7.02 1.62
C TRP A 179 3.01 -7.06 0.87
N GLY A 180 4.04 -6.38 1.39
CA GLY A 180 5.39 -6.47 0.82
C GLY A 180 5.95 -7.88 0.92
N TYR A 181 5.71 -8.55 2.05
CA TYR A 181 6.11 -9.93 2.26
C TYR A 181 5.30 -10.90 1.40
N LEU A 182 3.98 -10.69 1.30
CA LEU A 182 3.11 -11.44 0.39
C LEU A 182 3.57 -11.34 -1.06
N TYR A 183 3.99 -10.16 -1.50
CA TYR A 183 4.51 -9.97 -2.86
C TYR A 183 5.77 -10.81 -3.09
N VAL A 184 6.72 -10.80 -2.14
CA VAL A 184 7.96 -11.60 -2.23
C VAL A 184 7.68 -13.09 -2.26
N GLU A 185 6.74 -13.57 -1.43
CA GLU A 185 6.45 -14.99 -1.28
C GLU A 185 5.57 -15.56 -2.40
N SER A 186 4.60 -14.77 -2.87
CA SER A 186 3.67 -15.21 -3.91
C SER A 186 4.12 -14.88 -5.33
N GLY A 187 5.00 -13.89 -5.48
CA GLY A 187 5.36 -13.33 -6.78
C GLY A 187 4.18 -12.68 -7.53
N SER A 188 3.01 -12.51 -6.89
CA SER A 188 1.79 -12.06 -7.55
C SER A 188 1.31 -10.73 -6.98
N MET A 189 1.35 -9.69 -7.83
CA MET A 189 0.80 -8.39 -7.51
C MET A 189 -0.73 -8.40 -7.50
N ILE A 190 -1.37 -9.29 -8.28
CA ILE A 190 -2.83 -9.44 -8.24
C ILE A 190 -3.30 -9.85 -6.84
N ILE A 191 -2.65 -10.83 -6.20
CA ILE A 191 -3.04 -11.27 -4.84
C ILE A 191 -2.90 -10.13 -3.85
N VAL A 192 -1.81 -9.36 -3.95
CA VAL A 192 -1.56 -8.22 -3.06
C VAL A 192 -2.59 -7.11 -3.27
N ILE A 193 -2.93 -6.77 -4.53
CA ILE A 193 -3.98 -5.79 -4.86
C ILE A 193 -5.32 -6.24 -4.28
N LEU A 194 -5.71 -7.51 -4.49
CA LEU A 194 -6.98 -8.04 -3.98
C LEU A 194 -7.02 -8.09 -2.45
N SER A 195 -5.93 -8.50 -1.80
CA SER A 195 -5.79 -8.50 -0.34
C SER A 195 -5.91 -7.09 0.22
N HIS A 196 -5.21 -6.12 -0.39
CA HIS A 196 -5.28 -4.73 0.01
C HIS A 196 -6.68 -4.14 -0.22
N TRP A 197 -7.27 -4.36 -1.39
CA TRP A 197 -8.62 -3.89 -1.71
C TRP A 197 -9.66 -4.42 -0.71
N LEU A 198 -9.64 -5.73 -0.42
CA LEU A 198 -10.54 -6.35 0.56
C LEU A 198 -10.33 -5.80 1.97
N ALA A 199 -9.08 -5.60 2.38
CA ALA A 199 -8.75 -5.02 3.68
C ALA A 199 -9.27 -3.59 3.80
N THR A 200 -9.09 -2.75 2.78
CA THR A 200 -9.59 -1.37 2.79
C THR A 200 -11.12 -1.32 2.83
N LEU A 201 -11.80 -2.22 2.12
CA LEU A 201 -13.26 -2.35 2.22
C LEU A 201 -13.71 -2.76 3.62
N LEU A 202 -13.07 -3.77 4.21
CA LEU A 202 -13.38 -4.20 5.58
C LEU A 202 -13.15 -3.06 6.59
N TYR A 203 -12.04 -2.33 6.45
CA TYR A 203 -11.73 -1.19 7.33
C TYR A 203 -12.84 -0.14 7.25
N LEU A 204 -13.27 0.22 6.04
CA LEU A 204 -14.38 1.16 5.86
C LEU A 204 -15.69 0.65 6.48
N ILE A 205 -16.02 -0.63 6.28
CA ILE A 205 -17.22 -1.25 6.87
C ILE A 205 -17.17 -1.18 8.39
N LEU A 206 -16.03 -1.49 9.00
CA LEU A 206 -15.86 -1.45 10.46
C LEU A 206 -15.88 -0.02 11.01
N LEU A 207 -15.43 0.98 10.25
CA LEU A 207 -15.43 2.37 10.72
C LEU A 207 -16.78 3.07 10.55
N VAL A 208 -17.62 2.63 9.61
CA VAL A 208 -18.95 3.22 9.34
C VAL A 208 -20.08 2.40 9.98
N GLY A 209 -19.87 1.10 10.17
CA GLY A 209 -20.85 0.19 10.77
C GLY A 209 -20.77 0.07 12.30
N VAL A 210 -19.78 0.70 12.92
CA VAL A 210 -19.65 0.89 14.38
C VAL A 210 -20.16 2.28 14.73
#